data_AF-A0A8J6XWD0-F1
#
_entry.id   AF-A0A8J6XWD0-F1
#
_cell.length_a   1.000
_cell.length_b   1.000
_cell.length_c   1.000
_cell.angle_alpha   90.00
_cell.angle_beta   90.00
_cell.angle_gamma   90.00
#
_symmetry.space_group_name_H-M   'P 1'
#
loop_
_entity.id
_entity.type
_entity.pdbx_description
1 polymer ?
#
loop_
_entity_poly.entity_id
_entity_poly.type
_entity_poly.pdbx_seq_one_letter_code
_entity_poly.pdbx_strand_id
1 'polypeptide(L)'
;MTDFPEDPKLLTTDQPDLFFEDNTVGRCKKEVWDASDEEIDALLGEYGVPSPCEWGKSGSYIQTTVRHQVEAERRKNDIVFIPIGCTELHGRHLPSASDTLYVSQICEGVRRFTAKRGAPASLALPPLNYGSHPYHHLGMPGTVIVRENVARELLIDVMLGLWNDGFRKQILINNHGHLWMLESALQQFQKRYQLPGIFRVIDWHRAVREFFRTGPKGGKMDTNFVHADESETSLGLLLHPDMVDMKFAVDTQGIGYLPDGHFDKSVDPFSRPSRWSEGEGHFAIELPATPEGVVGKATRGTAEKAKRPVAAILKYLTLLNDQTLEAFPAGTVPPVEMVTLRTEAEMEPYLREPLSEGWKPVYQLPQIGQH
;
A
#
# COMPACT_ATOMS: atom_id res chain seq x y z
N MET A 1 7.80 -24.50 14.61
CA MET A 1 7.06 -23.78 15.68
C MET A 1 8.05 -22.82 16.29
N THR A 2 7.95 -21.54 15.94
CA THR A 2 8.57 -20.49 16.74
C THR A 2 7.74 -20.35 18.00
N ASP A 3 8.35 -20.48 19.18
CA ASP A 3 7.72 -20.16 20.46
C ASP A 3 7.18 -18.74 20.38
N PHE A 4 5.86 -18.59 20.31
CA PHE A 4 5.25 -17.28 20.51
C PHE A 4 5.30 -17.02 22.02
N PRO A 5 5.96 -15.95 22.49
CA PRO A 5 5.93 -15.61 23.90
C PRO A 5 4.46 -15.41 24.31
N GLU A 6 4.03 -16.10 25.38
CA GLU A 6 2.64 -16.06 25.87
C GLU A 6 2.19 -14.64 26.26
N ASP A 7 3.15 -13.77 26.62
CA ASP A 7 2.95 -12.33 26.82
C ASP A 7 3.94 -11.52 25.95
N PRO A 8 3.47 -10.80 24.92
CA PRO A 8 4.34 -9.89 24.19
C PRO A 8 4.79 -8.76 25.11
N LYS A 9 6.11 -8.50 25.15
CA LYS A 9 6.63 -7.30 25.81
C LYS A 9 6.10 -6.07 25.06
N LEU A 10 5.59 -5.08 25.79
CA LEU A 10 5.00 -3.87 25.23
C LEU A 10 5.84 -2.63 25.57
N LEU A 11 6.00 -1.75 24.59
CA LEU A 11 6.57 -0.42 24.71
C LEU A 11 5.43 0.59 24.90
N THR A 12 5.42 1.28 26.03
CA THR A 12 4.42 2.31 26.35
C THR A 12 4.71 3.61 25.62
N THR A 13 3.66 4.38 25.32
CA THR A 13 3.78 5.75 24.80
C THR A 13 3.38 6.79 25.87
N ASP A 14 3.45 8.07 25.53
CA ASP A 14 2.83 9.16 26.30
C ASP A 14 1.29 9.09 26.29
N GLN A 15 0.70 8.24 25.46
CA GLN A 15 -0.73 7.98 25.39
C GLN A 15 -1.10 6.66 26.09
N PRO A 16 -2.03 6.67 27.05
CA PRO A 16 -2.34 5.51 27.88
C PRO A 16 -3.04 4.35 27.14
N ASP A 17 -3.58 4.59 25.95
CA ASP A 17 -4.28 3.61 25.11
C ASP A 17 -3.46 3.15 23.89
N LEU A 18 -2.19 3.59 23.77
CA LEU A 18 -1.33 3.23 22.64
C LEU A 18 -0.03 2.57 23.14
N PHE A 19 0.22 1.38 22.60
CA PHE A 19 1.39 0.57 22.89
C PHE A 19 1.93 -0.03 21.58
N PHE A 20 3.23 -0.27 21.54
CA PHE A 20 3.87 -1.02 20.45
C PHE A 20 4.44 -2.32 20.99
N GLU A 21 4.39 -3.39 20.21
CA GLU A 21 5.07 -4.64 20.56
C GLU A 21 6.60 -4.42 20.57
N ASP A 22 7.32 -4.97 21.55
CA ASP A 22 8.78 -4.87 21.65
C ASP A 22 9.47 -5.86 20.69
N ASN A 23 9.13 -5.74 19.41
CA ASN A 23 9.78 -6.38 18.28
C ASN A 23 10.31 -5.32 17.31
N THR A 24 10.91 -5.75 16.20
CA THR A 24 11.52 -4.83 15.22
C THR A 24 10.51 -3.87 14.60
N VAL A 25 9.29 -4.32 14.32
CA VAL A 25 8.22 -3.50 13.75
C VAL A 25 7.70 -2.48 14.77
N GLY A 26 7.43 -2.90 16.00
CA GLY A 26 6.93 -1.98 17.02
C GLY A 26 7.99 -0.98 17.49
N ARG A 27 9.27 -1.37 17.60
CA ARG A 27 10.38 -0.42 17.83
C ARG A 27 10.51 0.60 16.69
N CYS A 28 10.38 0.16 15.43
CA CYS A 28 10.40 1.05 14.28
C CYS A 28 9.29 2.12 14.35
N LYS A 29 8.07 1.72 14.73
CA LYS A 29 6.95 2.65 14.91
C LYS A 29 7.13 3.54 16.14
N LYS A 30 7.60 3.00 17.26
CA LYS A 30 7.88 3.75 18.48
C LYS A 30 8.90 4.87 18.24
N GLU A 31 9.95 4.59 17.48
CA GLU A 31 10.94 5.61 17.12
C GLU A 31 10.32 6.78 16.33
N VAL A 32 9.39 6.50 15.41
CA VAL A 32 8.67 7.56 14.66
C VAL A 32 7.64 8.28 15.54
N TRP A 33 7.05 7.57 16.50
CA TRP A 33 6.12 8.15 17.47
C TRP A 33 6.82 9.18 18.36
N ASP A 34 8.00 8.84 18.87
CA ASP A 34 8.77 9.68 19.78
C ASP A 34 9.55 10.80 19.06
N ALA A 35 9.72 10.70 17.75
CA ALA A 35 10.48 11.66 16.96
C ALA A 35 9.85 13.06 16.98
N SER A 36 10.70 14.05 17.21
CA SER A 36 10.42 15.48 17.00
C SER A 36 10.05 15.78 15.55
N ASP A 37 9.39 16.91 15.31
CA ASP A 37 9.03 17.31 13.94
C ASP A 37 10.29 17.54 13.08
N GLU A 38 11.39 18.02 13.67
CA GLU A 38 12.68 18.16 13.00
C GLU A 38 13.29 16.81 12.58
N GLU A 39 13.20 15.79 13.44
CA GLU A 39 13.64 14.42 13.11
C GLU A 39 12.77 13.80 12.01
N ILE A 40 11.47 14.06 12.02
CA ILE A 40 10.55 13.64 10.94
C ILE A 40 10.93 14.32 9.62
N ASP A 41 11.22 15.61 9.62
CA ASP A 41 11.65 16.33 8.41
C ASP A 41 12.99 15.81 7.87
N ALA A 42 13.96 15.58 8.75
CA ALA A 42 15.24 14.97 8.37
C ALA A 42 15.03 13.58 7.73
N LEU A 43 14.17 12.76 8.33
CA LEU A 43 13.84 11.44 7.83
C LEU A 43 13.19 11.52 6.44
N LEU A 44 12.18 12.37 6.24
CA LEU A 44 11.56 12.55 4.93
C LEU A 44 12.58 12.99 3.88
N GLY A 45 13.55 13.84 4.26
CA GLY A 45 14.68 14.24 3.42
C GLY A 45 15.54 13.06 2.95
N GLU A 46 15.75 12.03 3.78
CA GLU A 46 16.47 10.82 3.39
C GLU A 46 15.76 10.05 2.26
N TYR A 47 14.43 10.03 2.26
CA TYR A 47 13.60 9.45 1.19
C TYR A 47 13.36 10.41 0.02
N GLY A 48 13.84 11.65 0.11
CA GLY A 48 13.59 12.70 -0.88
C GLY A 48 12.10 13.05 -0.96
N VAL A 49 11.40 13.13 0.16
CA VAL A 49 10.00 13.55 0.21
C VAL A 49 9.90 15.00 0.71
N PRO A 50 9.12 15.86 0.05
CA PRO A 50 8.38 15.60 -1.18
C PRO A 50 9.29 15.57 -2.43
N SER A 51 8.86 14.85 -3.45
CA SER A 51 9.41 14.86 -4.81
C SER A 51 8.28 14.71 -5.81
N PRO A 52 8.37 15.29 -7.03
CA PRO A 52 7.40 15.03 -8.09
C PRO A 52 7.28 13.53 -8.39
N CYS A 53 6.09 13.10 -8.79
CA CYS A 53 5.86 11.72 -9.21
C CYS A 53 6.76 11.32 -10.39
N GLU A 54 7.26 10.09 -10.35
CA GLU A 54 8.33 9.59 -11.21
C GLU A 54 7.84 8.66 -12.33
N TRP A 55 6.53 8.58 -12.63
CA TRP A 55 5.98 7.68 -13.67
C TRP A 55 6.65 7.80 -15.04
N GLY A 56 7.08 9.00 -15.42
CA GLY A 56 7.80 9.26 -16.67
C GLY A 56 9.33 9.35 -16.53
N LYS A 57 9.86 9.18 -15.31
CA LYS A 57 11.29 9.33 -15.04
C LYS A 57 12.03 8.04 -15.39
N SER A 58 13.10 8.19 -16.18
CA SER A 58 13.96 7.07 -16.55
C SER A 58 14.63 6.47 -15.30
N GLY A 59 14.63 5.14 -15.20
CA GLY A 59 15.25 4.44 -14.09
C GLY A 59 14.41 4.41 -12.81
N SER A 60 13.12 4.78 -12.83
CA SER A 60 12.27 4.78 -11.62
C SER A 60 11.37 3.55 -11.51
N TYR A 61 10.87 3.04 -12.63
CA TYR A 61 10.01 1.86 -12.70
C TYR A 61 10.65 0.79 -13.58
N ILE A 62 10.24 -0.47 -13.40
CA ILE A 62 10.69 -1.58 -14.26
C ILE A 62 10.51 -1.21 -15.74
N GLN A 63 9.38 -0.59 -16.07
CA GLN A 63 8.98 -0.21 -17.43
C GLN A 63 9.71 1.03 -17.95
N THR A 64 10.31 1.86 -17.10
CA THR A 64 11.11 3.04 -17.49
C THR A 64 12.61 2.86 -17.28
N THR A 65 13.03 1.64 -16.95
CA THR A 65 14.43 1.25 -16.75
C THR A 65 14.88 0.34 -17.89
N VAL A 66 16.09 0.56 -18.41
CA VAL A 66 16.58 -0.23 -19.54
C VAL A 66 16.84 -1.67 -19.07
N ARG A 67 16.49 -2.66 -19.90
CA ARG A 67 16.39 -4.08 -19.48
C ARG A 67 17.59 -4.63 -18.70
N HIS A 68 18.81 -4.41 -19.19
CA HIS A 68 20.01 -4.91 -18.51
C HIS A 68 20.22 -4.28 -17.12
N GLN A 69 19.74 -3.06 -16.91
CA GLN A 69 19.76 -2.39 -15.60
C GLN A 69 18.71 -3.00 -14.68
N VAL A 70 17.49 -3.28 -15.17
CA VAL A 70 16.47 -4.02 -14.40
C VAL A 70 17.03 -5.35 -13.91
N GLU A 71 17.69 -6.11 -14.80
CA GLU A 71 18.31 -7.39 -14.46
C GLU A 71 19.42 -7.25 -13.40
N ALA A 72 20.26 -6.21 -13.52
CA ALA A 72 21.32 -5.93 -12.56
C ALA A 72 20.79 -5.45 -11.20
N GLU A 73 19.73 -4.66 -11.17
CA GLU A 73 19.05 -4.24 -9.94
C GLU A 73 18.34 -5.43 -9.28
N ARG A 74 17.60 -6.23 -10.05
CA ARG A 74 16.89 -7.42 -9.56
C ARG A 74 17.80 -8.45 -8.92
N ARG A 75 19.02 -8.64 -9.44
CA ARG A 75 20.03 -9.54 -8.84
C ARG A 75 20.44 -9.13 -7.42
N LYS A 76 20.26 -7.86 -7.07
CA LYS A 76 20.55 -7.33 -5.74
C LYS A 76 19.29 -7.25 -4.88
N ASN A 77 18.15 -6.96 -5.50
CA ASN A 77 16.86 -6.83 -4.85
C ASN A 77 15.73 -7.26 -5.79
N ASP A 78 15.17 -8.45 -5.58
CA ASP A 78 14.05 -9.00 -6.36
C ASP A 78 12.67 -8.73 -5.72
N ILE A 79 12.61 -7.76 -4.81
CA ILE A 79 11.36 -7.20 -4.30
C ILE A 79 10.82 -6.17 -5.30
N VAL A 80 9.55 -6.33 -5.66
CA VAL A 80 8.79 -5.35 -6.41
C VAL A 80 7.63 -4.83 -5.57
N PHE A 81 7.57 -3.51 -5.40
CA PHE A 81 6.38 -2.83 -4.92
C PHE A 81 5.44 -2.55 -6.10
N ILE A 82 4.20 -2.98 -5.97
CA ILE A 82 3.15 -2.75 -6.97
C ILE A 82 2.22 -1.68 -6.39
N PRO A 83 2.27 -0.42 -6.87
CA PRO A 83 1.42 0.64 -6.35
C PRO A 83 -0.02 0.46 -6.84
N ILE A 84 -0.97 0.50 -5.91
CA ILE A 84 -2.40 0.29 -6.14
C ILE A 84 -3.16 1.51 -5.63
N GLY A 85 -3.85 2.20 -6.53
CA GLY A 85 -4.76 3.29 -6.22
C GLY A 85 -6.05 3.15 -7.01
N CYS A 86 -6.63 4.27 -7.42
CA CYS A 86 -7.80 4.30 -8.28
C CYS A 86 -8.00 5.68 -8.92
N THR A 87 -8.96 5.76 -9.84
CA THR A 87 -9.44 7.03 -10.40
C THR A 87 -10.81 7.32 -9.83
N GLU A 88 -10.88 8.24 -8.88
CA GLU A 88 -12.12 8.58 -8.18
C GLU A 88 -12.26 10.03 -7.76
N LEU A 89 -13.50 10.47 -7.58
CA LEU A 89 -13.80 11.82 -7.14
C LEU A 89 -13.31 12.07 -5.70
N HIS A 90 -12.30 12.93 -5.57
CA HIS A 90 -11.78 13.43 -4.29
C HIS A 90 -12.21 14.88 -4.03
N GLY A 91 -13.44 15.17 -4.41
CA GLY A 91 -13.98 16.52 -4.45
C GLY A 91 -13.31 17.45 -5.45
N ARG A 92 -13.61 18.74 -5.33
CA ARG A 92 -13.21 19.76 -6.33
C ARG A 92 -11.81 20.30 -6.12
N HIS A 93 -11.19 20.04 -4.97
CA HIS A 93 -9.88 20.56 -4.59
C HIS A 93 -8.73 19.59 -4.87
N LEU A 94 -9.00 18.30 -5.06
CA LEU A 94 -8.00 17.26 -5.32
C LEU A 94 -8.21 16.63 -6.71
N PRO A 95 -7.14 16.09 -7.32
CA PRO A 95 -7.24 15.39 -8.59
C PRO A 95 -7.87 13.99 -8.41
N SER A 96 -8.52 13.47 -9.45
CA SER A 96 -9.10 12.12 -9.39
C SER A 96 -8.08 10.98 -9.29
N ALA A 97 -6.80 11.27 -9.51
CA ALA A 97 -5.70 10.31 -9.38
C ALA A 97 -5.03 10.35 -7.99
N SER A 98 -5.63 11.04 -7.00
CA SER A 98 -5.05 11.24 -5.66
C SER A 98 -4.55 9.93 -5.04
N ASP A 99 -5.39 8.89 -5.04
CA ASP A 99 -5.01 7.55 -4.58
C ASP A 99 -3.71 7.04 -5.18
N THR A 100 -3.64 7.09 -6.51
CA THR A 100 -2.53 6.54 -7.28
C THR A 100 -1.28 7.40 -7.14
N LEU A 101 -1.42 8.72 -7.01
CA LEU A 101 -0.31 9.64 -6.77
C LEU A 101 0.31 9.42 -5.39
N TYR A 102 -0.51 9.34 -4.33
CA TYR A 102 -0.03 9.13 -2.95
C TYR A 102 0.81 7.85 -2.85
N VAL A 103 0.24 6.74 -3.31
CA VAL A 103 0.91 5.44 -3.19
C VAL A 103 2.14 5.33 -4.09
N SER A 104 2.13 5.97 -5.26
CA SER A 104 3.30 6.01 -6.15
C SER A 104 4.44 6.75 -5.49
N GLN A 105 4.20 7.95 -4.95
CA GLN A 105 5.25 8.77 -4.34
C GLN A 105 5.80 8.17 -3.04
N ILE A 106 5.00 7.43 -2.27
CA ILE A 106 5.47 6.63 -1.14
C ILE A 106 6.43 5.53 -1.62
N CYS A 107 6.03 4.73 -2.60
CA CYS A 107 6.87 3.67 -3.17
C CYS A 107 8.17 4.21 -3.80
N GLU A 108 8.09 5.33 -4.51
CA GLU A 108 9.24 6.04 -5.07
C GLU A 108 10.20 6.53 -3.99
N GLY A 109 9.70 6.97 -2.83
CA GLY A 109 10.52 7.30 -1.67
C GLY A 109 11.37 6.12 -1.21
N VAL A 110 10.74 4.95 -1.02
CA VAL A 110 11.44 3.72 -0.64
C VAL A 110 12.47 3.32 -1.71
N ARG A 111 12.12 3.43 -3.00
CA ARG A 111 13.07 3.21 -4.10
C ARG A 111 14.27 4.15 -3.99
N ARG A 112 14.07 5.47 -3.88
CA ARG A 112 15.17 6.45 -3.79
C ARG A 112 16.09 6.14 -2.62
N PHE A 113 15.53 5.78 -1.47
CA PHE A 113 16.28 5.45 -0.28
C PHE A 113 17.12 4.17 -0.44
N THR A 114 16.52 3.09 -0.95
CA THR A 114 17.23 1.84 -1.23
C THR A 114 18.24 1.95 -2.38
N ALA A 115 18.00 2.83 -3.36
CA ALA A 115 18.93 3.14 -4.45
C ALA A 115 20.25 3.74 -3.94
N LYS A 116 20.19 4.64 -2.94
CA LYS A 116 21.39 5.22 -2.30
C LYS A 116 22.27 4.14 -1.63
N ARG A 117 21.69 2.98 -1.28
CA ARG A 117 22.38 1.81 -0.70
C ARG A 117 22.88 0.82 -1.76
N GLY A 118 22.65 1.08 -3.05
CA GLY A 118 23.12 0.26 -4.17
C GLY A 118 22.25 -0.95 -4.53
N ALA A 119 21.10 -1.13 -3.87
CA ALA A 119 20.16 -2.24 -4.07
C ALA A 119 18.71 -1.72 -4.12
N PRO A 120 18.35 -0.95 -5.15
CA PRO A 120 17.05 -0.29 -5.22
C PRO A 120 15.90 -1.30 -5.27
N ALA A 121 14.84 -1.04 -4.51
CA ALA A 121 13.58 -1.76 -4.68
C ALA A 121 12.98 -1.44 -6.06
N SER A 122 12.37 -2.45 -6.69
CA SER A 122 11.72 -2.29 -7.99
C SER A 122 10.29 -1.81 -7.85
N LEU A 123 9.81 -1.03 -8.81
CA LEU A 123 8.44 -0.52 -8.86
C LEU A 123 7.77 -0.97 -10.16
N ALA A 124 6.52 -1.44 -10.09
CA ALA A 124 5.75 -1.85 -11.26
C ALA A 124 4.88 -0.69 -11.81
N LEU A 125 4.91 -0.51 -13.13
CA LEU A 125 4.11 0.43 -13.93
C LEU A 125 3.25 -0.35 -14.96
N PRO A 126 2.06 0.14 -15.33
CA PRO A 126 1.34 1.20 -14.66
C PRO A 126 0.94 0.76 -13.24
N PRO A 127 0.88 1.69 -12.26
CA PRO A 127 0.15 1.42 -11.04
C PRO A 127 -1.29 1.05 -11.42
N LEU A 128 -2.03 0.39 -10.52
CA LEU A 128 -3.45 0.23 -10.73
C LEU A 128 -4.12 1.60 -10.57
N ASN A 129 -4.28 2.31 -11.69
CA ASN A 129 -4.90 3.64 -11.77
C ASN A 129 -6.42 3.53 -12.00
N TYR A 130 -6.89 2.40 -12.50
CA TYR A 130 -8.30 2.10 -12.70
C TYR A 130 -8.60 0.77 -12.03
N GLY A 131 -9.40 0.80 -10.97
CA GLY A 131 -9.66 -0.34 -10.10
C GLY A 131 -11.15 -0.54 -9.80
N SER A 132 -11.40 -1.55 -8.97
CA SER A 132 -12.71 -1.72 -8.33
C SER A 132 -12.95 -0.62 -7.31
N HIS A 133 -14.21 -0.41 -6.94
CA HIS A 133 -14.62 0.58 -5.93
C HIS A 133 -15.62 -0.06 -4.95
N PRO A 134 -15.74 0.50 -3.74
CA PRO A 134 -16.86 0.17 -2.86
C PRO A 134 -18.20 0.62 -3.47
N TYR A 135 -19.29 0.01 -3.04
CA TYR A 135 -20.62 0.28 -3.59
C TYR A 135 -21.04 1.75 -3.42
N HIS A 136 -20.66 2.38 -2.31
CA HIS A 136 -21.07 3.76 -2.00
C HIS A 136 -20.45 4.84 -2.89
N HIS A 137 -19.43 4.54 -3.70
CA HIS A 137 -18.85 5.46 -4.69
C HIS A 137 -19.61 5.43 -6.04
N LEU A 138 -20.58 4.52 -6.19
CA LEU A 138 -21.27 4.30 -7.47
C LEU A 138 -22.00 5.57 -7.96
N GLY A 139 -21.65 6.01 -9.16
CA GLY A 139 -22.28 7.14 -9.85
C GLY A 139 -21.63 8.50 -9.60
N MET A 140 -20.58 8.59 -8.78
CA MET A 140 -19.85 9.83 -8.55
C MET A 140 -19.14 10.31 -9.84
N PRO A 141 -19.36 11.55 -10.30
CA PRO A 141 -18.70 12.07 -11.51
C PRO A 141 -17.18 12.14 -11.35
N GLY A 142 -16.44 11.61 -12.32
CA GLY A 142 -14.97 11.51 -12.25
C GLY A 142 -14.47 10.18 -11.69
N THR A 143 -15.35 9.36 -11.11
CA THR A 143 -15.04 8.00 -10.67
C THR A 143 -15.17 6.99 -11.80
N VAL A 144 -14.12 6.21 -12.04
CA VAL A 144 -14.08 5.18 -13.10
C VAL A 144 -14.06 3.79 -12.47
N ILE A 145 -15.23 3.18 -12.40
CA ILE A 145 -15.41 1.89 -11.72
C ILE A 145 -15.14 0.74 -12.69
N VAL A 146 -14.03 0.04 -12.48
CA VAL A 146 -13.73 -1.22 -13.16
C VAL A 146 -14.42 -2.35 -12.42
N ARG A 147 -15.05 -3.27 -13.16
CA ARG A 147 -15.67 -4.47 -12.58
C ARG A 147 -14.63 -5.24 -11.75
N GLU A 148 -14.99 -5.64 -10.53
CA GLU A 148 -14.08 -6.28 -9.57
C GLU A 148 -13.29 -7.44 -10.19
N ASN A 149 -13.97 -8.32 -10.93
CA ASN A 149 -13.33 -9.45 -11.58
C ASN A 149 -12.28 -9.01 -12.61
N VAL A 150 -12.53 -7.95 -13.38
CA VAL A 150 -11.57 -7.45 -14.37
C VAL A 150 -10.33 -6.88 -13.69
N ALA A 151 -10.50 -6.07 -12.63
CA ALA A 151 -9.38 -5.52 -11.86
C ALA A 151 -8.55 -6.64 -11.20
N ARG A 152 -9.23 -7.64 -10.64
CA ARG A 152 -8.60 -8.82 -10.03
C ARG A 152 -7.80 -9.64 -11.03
N GLU A 153 -8.39 -9.99 -12.18
CA GLU A 153 -7.71 -10.80 -13.19
C GLU A 153 -6.50 -10.04 -13.79
N LEU A 154 -6.64 -8.74 -14.05
CA LEU A 154 -5.53 -7.89 -14.48
C LEU A 154 -4.36 -7.95 -13.49
N LEU A 155 -4.64 -7.83 -12.19
CA LEU A 155 -3.62 -7.88 -11.15
C LEU A 155 -2.94 -9.26 -11.08
N ILE A 156 -3.70 -10.35 -11.22
CA ILE A 156 -3.16 -11.72 -11.28
C ILE A 156 -2.21 -11.87 -12.48
N ASP A 157 -2.57 -11.32 -13.65
CA ASP A 157 -1.74 -11.36 -14.86
C ASP A 157 -0.45 -10.54 -14.71
N VAL A 158 -0.54 -9.36 -14.09
CA VAL A 158 0.63 -8.53 -13.74
C VAL A 158 1.56 -9.29 -12.80
N MET A 159 1.03 -9.90 -11.74
CA MET A 159 1.83 -10.69 -10.79
C MET A 159 2.52 -11.87 -11.47
N LEU A 160 1.83 -12.56 -12.39
CA LEU A 160 2.41 -13.68 -13.14
C LEU A 160 3.54 -13.22 -14.06
N GLY A 161 3.36 -12.11 -14.76
CA GLY A 161 4.38 -11.51 -15.61
C GLY A 161 5.63 -11.09 -14.82
N LEU A 162 5.45 -10.44 -13.67
CA LEU A 162 6.55 -10.05 -12.78
C LEU A 162 7.27 -11.28 -12.20
N TRP A 163 6.53 -12.34 -11.84
CA TRP A 163 7.16 -13.58 -11.39
C TRP A 163 7.95 -14.23 -12.52
N ASN A 164 7.40 -14.30 -13.74
CA ASN A 164 8.12 -14.80 -14.90
C ASN A 164 9.43 -14.04 -15.15
N ASP A 165 9.43 -12.73 -14.86
CA ASP A 165 10.59 -11.86 -15.00
C ASP A 165 11.63 -12.00 -13.87
N GLY A 166 11.36 -12.84 -12.88
CA GLY A 166 12.29 -13.15 -11.80
C GLY A 166 12.02 -12.43 -10.48
N PHE A 167 10.96 -11.62 -10.37
CA PHE A 167 10.59 -10.98 -9.11
C PHE A 167 9.86 -11.96 -8.20
N ARG A 168 10.57 -12.46 -7.18
CA ARG A 168 10.09 -13.52 -6.27
C ARG A 168 9.30 -12.99 -5.09
N LYS A 169 9.41 -11.69 -4.81
CA LYS A 169 8.74 -11.03 -3.69
C LYS A 169 7.95 -9.85 -4.22
N GLN A 170 6.62 -9.93 -4.14
CA GLN A 170 5.72 -8.95 -4.72
C GLN A 170 4.79 -8.39 -3.64
N ILE A 171 4.92 -7.09 -3.38
CA ILE A 171 4.21 -6.42 -2.30
C ILE A 171 3.31 -5.35 -2.90
N LEU A 172 2.00 -5.58 -2.82
CA LEU A 172 0.97 -4.68 -3.29
C LEU A 172 0.76 -3.61 -2.23
N ILE A 173 1.01 -2.34 -2.56
CA ILE A 173 0.82 -1.21 -1.65
C ILE A 173 -0.44 -0.49 -2.09
N ASN A 174 -1.44 -0.41 -1.23
CA ASN A 174 -2.78 0.08 -1.55
C ASN A 174 -3.12 1.39 -0.83
N ASN A 175 -3.69 2.37 -1.56
CA ASN A 175 -4.33 3.57 -1.00
C ASN A 175 -5.86 3.57 -1.10
N HIS A 176 -6.47 2.71 -1.92
CA HIS A 176 -7.89 2.84 -2.25
C HIS A 176 -8.78 1.84 -1.49
N GLY A 177 -10.06 2.17 -1.34
CA GLY A 177 -11.06 1.37 -0.61
C GLY A 177 -11.49 0.06 -1.29
N HIS A 178 -10.56 -0.83 -1.64
CA HIS A 178 -10.87 -2.14 -2.25
C HIS A 178 -10.00 -3.31 -1.77
N LEU A 179 -9.49 -3.25 -0.54
CA LEU A 179 -8.56 -4.26 0.01
C LEU A 179 -9.05 -5.71 -0.17
N TRP A 180 -10.34 -5.98 0.04
CA TRP A 180 -10.91 -7.33 -0.08
C TRP A 180 -10.69 -7.94 -1.47
N MET A 181 -10.73 -7.11 -2.51
CA MET A 181 -10.50 -7.53 -3.89
C MET A 181 -9.03 -7.90 -4.10
N LEU A 182 -8.09 -7.14 -3.50
CA LEU A 182 -6.66 -7.41 -3.56
C LEU A 182 -6.27 -8.68 -2.79
N GLU A 183 -6.88 -8.89 -1.61
CA GLU A 183 -6.73 -10.14 -0.85
C GLU A 183 -7.22 -11.34 -1.69
N SER A 184 -8.38 -11.19 -2.35
CA SER A 184 -8.91 -12.18 -3.28
C SER A 184 -7.95 -12.45 -4.46
N ALA A 185 -7.37 -11.40 -5.05
CA ALA A 185 -6.39 -11.54 -6.15
C ALA A 185 -5.17 -12.37 -5.73
N LEU A 186 -4.59 -12.07 -4.57
CA LEU A 186 -3.43 -12.79 -4.03
C LEU A 186 -3.77 -14.27 -3.77
N GLN A 187 -4.92 -14.54 -3.16
CA GLN A 187 -5.38 -15.91 -2.90
C GLN A 187 -5.63 -16.69 -4.20
N GLN A 188 -6.24 -16.06 -5.20
CA GLN A 188 -6.47 -16.67 -6.51
C GLN A 188 -5.16 -16.92 -7.27
N PHE A 189 -4.21 -15.98 -7.22
CA PHE A 189 -2.87 -16.15 -7.80
C PHE A 189 -2.19 -17.41 -7.25
N GLN A 190 -2.15 -17.56 -5.92
CA GLN A 190 -1.54 -18.75 -5.31
C GLN A 190 -2.32 -20.03 -5.60
N LYS A 191 -3.66 -20.02 -5.58
CA LYS A 191 -4.47 -21.20 -5.91
C LYS A 191 -4.23 -21.71 -7.33
N ARG A 192 -4.04 -20.81 -8.31
CA ARG A 192 -3.86 -21.15 -9.73
C ARG A 192 -2.44 -21.60 -10.07
N TYR A 193 -1.44 -20.86 -9.59
CA TYR A 193 -0.08 -21.05 -10.07
C TYR A 193 0.80 -21.82 -9.10
N GLN A 194 0.51 -21.74 -7.79
CA GLN A 194 1.28 -22.43 -6.74
C GLN A 194 2.78 -22.11 -6.88
N LEU A 195 3.11 -20.82 -6.97
CA LEU A 195 4.48 -20.35 -7.16
C LEU A 195 5.13 -20.09 -5.80
N PRO A 196 6.39 -20.51 -5.58
CA PRO A 196 7.12 -20.16 -4.38
C PRO A 196 7.55 -18.67 -4.48
N GLY A 197 7.43 -17.97 -3.35
CA GLY A 197 7.69 -16.54 -3.27
C GLY A 197 7.05 -15.92 -2.04
N ILE A 198 7.19 -14.59 -1.91
CA ILE A 198 6.50 -13.80 -0.89
C ILE A 198 5.51 -12.89 -1.60
N PHE A 199 4.22 -13.05 -1.30
CA PHE A 199 3.15 -12.23 -1.88
C PHE A 199 2.39 -11.61 -0.72
N ARG A 200 2.20 -10.29 -0.77
CA ARG A 200 1.55 -9.56 0.32
C ARG A 200 0.80 -8.34 -0.19
N VAL A 201 -0.32 -8.02 0.42
CA VAL A 201 -1.02 -6.73 0.28
C VAL A 201 -0.89 -5.92 1.57
N ILE A 202 -0.71 -4.61 1.42
CA ILE A 202 -0.58 -3.65 2.51
C ILE A 202 -1.44 -2.43 2.19
N ASP A 203 -2.51 -2.22 2.97
CA ASP A 203 -3.12 -0.89 3.10
C ASP A 203 -2.18 -0.02 3.91
N TRP A 204 -1.51 0.91 3.22
CA TRP A 204 -0.38 1.59 3.82
C TRP A 204 -0.82 2.46 5.00
N HIS A 205 -1.96 3.15 4.87
CA HIS A 205 -2.50 4.01 5.91
C HIS A 205 -2.96 3.19 7.13
N ARG A 206 -3.55 2.01 6.93
CA ARG A 206 -3.92 1.08 8.00
C ARG A 206 -2.67 0.50 8.69
N ALA A 207 -1.59 0.25 7.93
CA ALA A 207 -0.33 -0.25 8.47
C ALA A 207 0.34 0.72 9.44
N VAL A 208 0.02 2.02 9.37
CA VAL A 208 0.56 3.09 10.23
C VAL A 208 -0.56 3.94 10.86
N ARG A 209 -1.73 3.33 11.11
CA ARG A 209 -2.96 4.00 11.57
C ARG A 209 -2.80 4.84 12.84
N GLU A 210 -1.87 4.47 13.72
CA GLU A 210 -1.58 5.21 14.94
C GLU A 210 -1.16 6.67 14.67
N PHE A 211 -0.57 6.96 13.51
CA PHE A 211 -0.15 8.31 13.14
C PHE A 211 -1.28 9.18 12.57
N PHE A 212 -2.46 8.60 12.34
CA PHE A 212 -3.69 9.31 11.94
C PHE A 212 -4.63 9.60 13.11
N ARG A 213 -4.15 9.44 14.35
CA ARG A 213 -4.94 9.71 15.56
C ARG A 213 -5.37 11.18 15.62
N THR A 214 -6.52 11.39 16.23
CA THR A 214 -7.05 12.74 16.48
C THR A 214 -6.46 13.37 17.73
N GLY A 215 -6.58 14.69 17.88
CA GLY A 215 -6.14 15.45 19.05
C GLY A 215 -6.54 14.85 20.41
N PRO A 216 -7.82 14.47 20.63
CA PRO A 216 -8.25 13.81 21.87
C PRO A 216 -7.56 12.46 22.17
N LYS A 217 -6.93 11.87 21.16
CA LYS A 217 -6.16 10.62 21.22
C LYS A 217 -4.64 10.87 21.12
N GLY A 218 -4.20 12.12 21.27
CA GLY A 218 -2.78 12.50 21.21
C GLY A 218 -2.17 12.57 19.82
N GLY A 219 -2.97 12.57 18.76
CA GLY A 219 -2.48 12.78 17.39
C GLY A 219 -2.70 14.21 16.89
N LYS A 220 -2.28 14.47 15.65
CA LYS A 220 -2.34 15.81 15.02
C LYS A 220 -3.60 16.05 14.17
N MET A 221 -4.44 15.04 13.95
CA MET A 221 -5.66 15.20 13.15
C MET A 221 -6.79 15.82 13.98
N ASP A 222 -7.63 16.64 13.35
CA ASP A 222 -8.85 17.18 13.96
C ASP A 222 -10.01 16.18 13.83
N THR A 223 -10.01 15.37 12.77
CA THR A 223 -11.05 14.38 12.43
C THR A 223 -10.45 13.03 12.03
N ASN A 224 -11.26 11.96 12.08
CA ASN A 224 -10.80 10.63 11.68
C ASN A 224 -10.70 10.53 10.16
N PHE A 225 -9.71 9.79 9.67
CA PHE A 225 -9.54 9.46 8.25
C PHE A 225 -10.81 8.79 7.67
N VAL A 226 -11.42 9.41 6.67
CA VAL A 226 -12.47 8.84 5.83
C VAL A 226 -12.17 8.91 4.32
N HIS A 227 -12.68 9.91 3.58
CA HIS A 227 -12.56 10.04 2.12
C HIS A 227 -12.47 11.51 1.69
N ALA A 228 -11.46 11.84 0.90
CA ALA A 228 -11.05 13.19 0.47
C ALA A 228 -11.04 14.22 1.60
N ASP A 229 -10.78 13.73 2.82
CA ASP A 229 -10.99 14.45 4.05
C ASP A 229 -9.74 15.24 4.45
N GLU A 230 -9.63 15.57 5.74
CA GLU A 230 -8.44 16.21 6.31
C GLU A 230 -7.15 15.43 6.04
N SER A 231 -7.17 14.10 6.14
CA SER A 231 -5.98 13.25 6.02
C SER A 231 -5.48 13.22 4.58
N GLU A 232 -6.37 12.99 3.62
CA GLU A 232 -6.01 12.93 2.20
C GLU A 232 -5.66 14.31 1.64
N THR A 233 -6.39 15.34 2.05
CA THR A 233 -6.03 16.72 1.68
C THR A 233 -4.63 17.08 2.22
N SER A 234 -4.29 16.64 3.43
CA SER A 234 -2.95 16.83 3.99
C SER A 234 -1.88 16.08 3.18
N LEU A 235 -2.17 14.87 2.69
CA LEU A 235 -1.27 14.11 1.81
C LEU A 235 -1.05 14.85 0.49
N GLY A 236 -2.11 15.35 -0.15
CA GLY A 236 -2.00 16.12 -1.38
C GLY A 236 -1.17 17.39 -1.21
N LEU A 237 -1.39 18.14 -0.12
CA LEU A 237 -0.62 19.34 0.18
C LEU A 237 0.86 19.05 0.47
N LEU A 238 1.20 17.87 0.99
CA LEU A 238 2.58 17.46 1.21
C LEU A 238 3.24 16.98 -0.10
N LEU A 239 2.60 16.06 -0.81
CA LEU A 239 3.22 15.29 -1.89
C LEU A 239 3.14 15.98 -3.26
N HIS A 240 2.05 16.70 -3.54
CA HIS A 240 1.82 17.34 -4.83
C HIS A 240 0.98 18.64 -4.66
N PRO A 241 1.50 19.65 -3.94
CA PRO A 241 0.75 20.87 -3.61
C PRO A 241 0.25 21.62 -4.85
N ASP A 242 0.97 21.56 -5.98
CA ASP A 242 0.59 22.22 -7.23
C ASP A 242 -0.68 21.61 -7.87
N MET A 243 -1.14 20.46 -7.39
CA MET A 243 -2.37 19.79 -7.83
C MET A 243 -3.53 19.98 -6.83
N VAL A 244 -3.35 20.76 -5.76
CA VAL A 244 -4.37 21.00 -4.74
C VAL A 244 -4.84 22.44 -4.77
N ASP A 245 -6.14 22.66 -4.98
CA ASP A 245 -6.74 24.00 -4.89
C ASP A 245 -7.67 24.09 -3.67
N MET A 246 -7.08 24.49 -2.53
CA MET A 246 -7.78 24.63 -1.25
C MET A 246 -8.95 25.62 -1.28
N LYS A 247 -9.05 26.51 -2.29
CA LYS A 247 -10.23 27.37 -2.46
C LYS A 247 -11.51 26.57 -2.68
N PHE A 248 -11.39 25.36 -3.22
CA PHE A 248 -12.51 24.47 -3.49
C PHE A 248 -12.69 23.38 -2.43
N ALA A 249 -11.84 23.36 -1.39
CA ALA A 249 -11.99 22.40 -0.30
C ALA A 249 -13.27 22.73 0.48
N VAL A 250 -14.03 21.68 0.80
CA VAL A 250 -15.30 21.81 1.51
C VAL A 250 -15.38 20.81 2.65
N ASP A 251 -16.18 21.15 3.65
CA ASP A 251 -16.47 20.29 4.78
C ASP A 251 -17.87 19.70 4.61
N THR A 252 -17.96 18.38 4.65
CA THR A 252 -19.22 17.64 4.49
C THR A 252 -19.42 16.69 5.68
N GLN A 253 -20.51 15.95 5.67
CA GLN A 253 -20.77 14.89 6.64
C GLN A 253 -21.69 13.84 6.00
N GLY A 254 -21.29 12.57 6.05
CA GLY A 254 -22.13 11.47 5.60
C GLY A 254 -23.38 11.30 6.47
N ILE A 255 -24.39 10.63 5.92
CA ILE A 255 -25.67 10.36 6.61
C ILE A 255 -25.68 8.90 7.07
N GLY A 256 -25.58 8.68 8.38
CA GLY A 256 -25.73 7.35 8.99
C GLY A 256 -27.17 7.08 9.42
N TYR A 257 -27.63 5.83 9.26
CA TYR A 257 -28.96 5.39 9.68
C TYR A 257 -28.96 4.54 10.96
N LEU A 258 -27.78 4.06 11.36
CA LEU A 258 -27.58 3.29 12.60
C LEU A 258 -26.72 4.07 13.60
N PRO A 259 -26.81 3.72 14.91
CA PRO A 259 -25.88 4.23 15.91
C PRO A 259 -24.43 3.93 15.56
N ASP A 260 -23.52 4.80 15.99
CA ASP A 260 -22.09 4.60 15.81
C ASP A 260 -21.56 3.45 16.69
N GLY A 261 -20.38 2.92 16.35
CA GLY A 261 -19.69 1.89 17.15
C GLY A 261 -19.71 0.48 16.58
N HIS A 262 -20.53 0.20 15.57
CA HIS A 262 -20.55 -1.10 14.88
C HIS A 262 -19.44 -1.22 13.82
N PHE A 263 -19.19 -0.14 13.08
CA PHE A 263 -18.27 -0.10 11.95
C PHE A 263 -17.10 0.83 12.24
N ASP A 264 -15.89 0.42 11.87
CA ASP A 264 -14.69 1.25 11.94
C ASP A 264 -14.64 2.32 10.83
N LYS A 265 -13.56 3.10 10.79
CA LYS A 265 -13.27 4.10 9.74
C LYS A 265 -12.12 3.64 8.84
N SER A 266 -11.71 4.45 7.85
CA SER A 266 -10.83 4.01 6.76
C SER A 266 -9.51 3.35 7.21
N VAL A 267 -8.95 3.78 8.34
CA VAL A 267 -7.69 3.22 8.90
C VAL A 267 -7.91 2.19 10.02
N ASP A 268 -9.15 1.80 10.29
CA ASP A 268 -9.60 1.00 11.44
C ASP A 268 -9.07 1.50 12.81
N PRO A 269 -9.31 2.78 13.19
CA PRO A 269 -8.74 3.38 14.39
C PRO A 269 -9.42 2.98 15.72
N PHE A 270 -10.50 2.20 15.69
CA PHE A 270 -11.33 1.93 16.87
C PHE A 270 -11.40 0.48 17.32
N SER A 271 -10.86 -0.46 16.54
CA SER A 271 -10.99 -1.90 16.80
C SER A 271 -12.46 -2.32 16.96
N ARG A 272 -13.33 -1.77 16.11
CA ARG A 272 -14.78 -2.05 16.15
C ARG A 272 -15.10 -3.44 15.58
N PRO A 273 -16.31 -3.99 15.85
CA PRO A 273 -16.68 -5.33 15.41
C PRO A 273 -16.57 -5.55 13.90
N SER A 274 -16.80 -4.52 13.09
CA SER A 274 -16.72 -4.58 11.63
C SER A 274 -15.83 -3.49 11.05
N ARG A 275 -15.11 -3.80 9.98
CA ARG A 275 -14.46 -2.79 9.11
C ARG A 275 -15.51 -2.00 8.36
N TRP A 276 -15.17 -0.81 7.90
CA TRP A 276 -16.08 0.05 7.13
C TRP A 276 -16.65 -0.62 5.87
N SER A 277 -15.90 -1.55 5.24
CA SER A 277 -16.27 -2.21 3.98
C SER A 277 -17.13 -3.47 4.14
N GLU A 278 -17.48 -3.86 5.37
CA GLU A 278 -18.17 -5.15 5.65
C GLU A 278 -19.70 -5.05 5.70
N GLY A 279 -20.27 -3.90 5.33
CA GLY A 279 -21.71 -3.71 5.27
C GLY A 279 -22.10 -2.54 4.38
N GLU A 280 -23.31 -2.62 3.81
CA GLU A 280 -23.87 -1.58 2.95
C GLU A 280 -25.32 -1.28 3.37
N GLY A 281 -25.79 -0.06 3.12
CA GLY A 281 -27.16 0.39 3.44
C GLY A 281 -27.38 0.88 4.87
N HIS A 282 -26.38 0.82 5.75
CA HIS A 282 -26.42 1.40 7.09
C HIS A 282 -26.01 2.90 7.14
N PHE A 283 -25.53 3.42 6.00
CA PHE A 283 -25.35 4.83 5.70
C PHE A 283 -25.77 5.10 4.25
N ALA A 284 -26.04 6.36 3.93
CA ALA A 284 -26.34 6.78 2.56
C ALA A 284 -25.07 6.77 1.70
N ILE A 285 -25.19 6.27 0.47
CA ILE A 285 -24.11 6.36 -0.54
C ILE A 285 -23.74 7.82 -0.84
N GLU A 286 -22.55 8.07 -1.39
CA GLU A 286 -22.00 9.43 -1.45
C GLU A 286 -22.78 10.36 -2.36
N LEU A 287 -23.28 9.88 -3.51
CA LEU A 287 -23.98 10.72 -4.47
C LEU A 287 -25.15 11.54 -3.87
N PRO A 288 -26.09 10.94 -3.10
CA PRO A 288 -27.12 11.68 -2.39
C PRO A 288 -26.68 12.33 -1.06
N ALA A 289 -25.63 11.83 -0.39
CA ALA A 289 -25.25 12.29 0.96
C ALA A 289 -24.20 13.41 0.95
N THR A 290 -23.24 13.29 0.06
CA THR A 290 -22.03 14.12 -0.07
C THR A 290 -21.66 14.27 -1.56
N PRO A 291 -22.54 14.87 -2.39
CA PRO A 291 -22.34 15.03 -3.83
C PRO A 291 -21.07 15.82 -4.19
N GLU A 292 -20.51 16.55 -3.23
CA GLU A 292 -19.24 17.26 -3.36
C GLU A 292 -18.03 16.32 -3.49
N GLY A 293 -18.17 15.01 -3.21
CA GLY A 293 -17.08 14.04 -3.30
C GLY A 293 -16.08 14.09 -2.15
N VAL A 294 -16.51 14.63 -1.00
CA VAL A 294 -15.75 14.67 0.25
C VAL A 294 -16.61 14.04 1.32
N VAL A 295 -16.04 13.20 2.18
CA VAL A 295 -16.70 12.68 3.39
C VAL A 295 -15.84 13.05 4.59
N GLY A 296 -15.96 14.30 5.07
CA GLY A 296 -15.13 14.76 6.18
C GLY A 296 -14.83 16.26 6.12
N LYS A 297 -13.69 16.66 6.69
CA LYS A 297 -13.31 18.08 6.86
C LYS A 297 -12.06 18.45 6.06
N ALA A 298 -12.17 18.47 4.74
CA ALA A 298 -11.05 18.77 3.85
C ALA A 298 -10.40 20.13 4.13
N THR A 299 -11.17 21.14 4.56
CA THR A 299 -10.66 22.49 4.83
C THR A 299 -9.63 22.55 5.96
N ARG A 300 -9.54 21.49 6.78
CA ARG A 300 -8.59 21.36 7.90
C ARG A 300 -7.26 20.72 7.51
N GLY A 301 -7.12 20.28 6.25
CA GLY A 301 -5.91 19.64 5.75
C GLY A 301 -4.72 20.60 5.72
N THR A 302 -3.55 20.12 6.13
CA THR A 302 -2.28 20.85 6.03
C THR A 302 -1.14 19.86 5.76
N ALA A 303 -0.13 20.25 4.98
CA ALA A 303 1.00 19.36 4.64
C ALA A 303 1.68 18.76 5.90
N GLU A 304 1.79 19.55 6.97
CA GLU A 304 2.41 19.15 8.23
C GLU A 304 1.75 17.90 8.85
N LYS A 305 0.43 17.78 8.78
CA LYS A 305 -0.32 16.65 9.35
C LYS A 305 0.00 15.31 8.67
N ALA A 306 0.42 15.33 7.41
CA ALA A 306 0.76 14.12 6.66
C ALA A 306 2.21 13.65 6.84
N LYS A 307 3.12 14.51 7.33
CA LYS A 307 4.56 14.20 7.39
C LYS A 307 4.88 12.95 8.21
N ARG A 308 4.36 12.87 9.44
CA ARG A 308 4.64 11.76 10.35
C ARG A 308 4.04 10.42 9.89
N PRO A 309 2.78 10.35 9.41
CA PRO A 309 2.27 9.15 8.75
C PRO A 309 3.11 8.70 7.54
N VAL A 310 3.54 9.63 6.68
CA VAL A 310 4.37 9.31 5.51
C VAL A 310 5.76 8.82 5.93
N ALA A 311 6.39 9.44 6.92
CA ALA A 311 7.64 8.98 7.51
C ALA A 311 7.53 7.56 8.07
N ALA A 312 6.44 7.27 8.79
CA ALA A 312 6.18 5.96 9.39
C ALA A 312 6.10 4.86 8.33
N ILE A 313 5.35 5.08 7.25
CA ILE A 313 5.20 4.07 6.21
C ILE A 313 6.50 3.86 5.42
N LEU A 314 7.24 4.93 5.13
CA LEU A 314 8.54 4.84 4.46
C LEU A 314 9.53 3.99 5.25
N LYS A 315 9.63 4.21 6.57
CA LYS A 315 10.44 3.34 7.44
C LYS A 315 9.93 1.91 7.46
N TYR A 316 8.62 1.71 7.58
CA TYR A 316 8.05 0.37 7.67
C TYR A 316 8.29 -0.45 6.39
N LEU A 317 8.06 0.14 5.21
CA LEU A 317 8.30 -0.54 3.93
C LEU A 317 9.79 -0.83 3.70
N THR A 318 10.68 0.06 4.17
CA THR A 318 12.13 -0.18 4.15
C THR A 318 12.50 -1.34 5.07
N LEU A 319 11.99 -1.37 6.31
CA LEU A 319 12.21 -2.47 7.23
C LEU A 319 11.69 -3.80 6.65
N LEU A 320 10.51 -3.78 6.04
CA LEU A 320 9.93 -4.94 5.37
C LEU A 320 10.83 -5.42 4.21
N ASN A 321 11.32 -4.50 3.39
CA ASN A 321 12.27 -4.81 2.30
C ASN A 321 13.52 -5.51 2.85
N ASP A 322 14.15 -4.89 3.85
CA ASP A 322 15.43 -5.35 4.41
C ASP A 322 15.27 -6.73 5.08
N GLN A 323 14.23 -6.92 5.91
CA GLN A 323 13.97 -8.21 6.56
C GLN A 323 13.56 -9.32 5.59
N THR A 324 12.85 -8.97 4.51
CA THR A 324 12.48 -9.95 3.49
C THR A 324 13.72 -10.44 2.73
N LEU A 325 14.66 -9.54 2.41
CA LEU A 325 15.93 -9.90 1.77
C LEU A 325 16.90 -10.61 2.74
N GLU A 326 16.86 -10.30 4.03
CA GLU A 326 17.62 -11.01 5.06
C GLU A 326 17.14 -12.46 5.18
N ALA A 327 15.82 -12.69 5.23
CA ALA A 327 15.25 -14.02 5.31
C ALA A 327 15.41 -14.81 3.99
N PHE A 328 15.23 -14.14 2.86
CA PHE A 328 15.30 -14.72 1.52
C PHE A 328 16.08 -13.78 0.59
N PRO A 329 17.42 -13.94 0.46
CA PRO A 329 18.22 -13.15 -0.46
C PRO A 329 17.68 -13.12 -1.89
N ALA A 330 18.09 -12.13 -2.68
CA ALA A 330 17.63 -11.97 -4.05
C ALA A 330 17.83 -13.26 -4.87
N GLY A 331 16.79 -13.67 -5.61
CA GLY A 331 16.77 -14.92 -6.38
C GLY A 331 16.41 -16.17 -5.58
N THR A 332 16.30 -16.07 -4.25
CA THR A 332 15.84 -17.18 -3.40
C THR A 332 14.36 -17.02 -3.02
N VAL A 333 13.74 -18.15 -2.63
CA VAL A 333 12.33 -18.27 -2.27
C VAL A 333 12.19 -19.10 -0.98
N PRO A 334 11.05 -19.03 -0.29
CA PRO A 334 10.72 -20.00 0.75
C PRO A 334 10.78 -21.44 0.24
N PRO A 335 11.01 -22.44 1.12
CA PRO A 335 11.09 -23.85 0.72
C PRO A 335 9.87 -24.28 -0.10
N VAL A 336 10.10 -24.73 -1.33
CA VAL A 336 9.07 -24.90 -2.37
C VAL A 336 7.95 -25.84 -1.88
N GLU A 337 8.33 -26.98 -1.32
CA GLU A 337 7.41 -28.03 -0.86
C GLU A 337 6.63 -27.64 0.41
N MET A 338 7.07 -26.58 1.12
CA MET A 338 6.41 -26.10 2.34
C MET A 338 5.36 -25.01 2.05
N VAL A 339 5.46 -24.34 0.90
CA VAL A 339 4.58 -23.21 0.54
C VAL A 339 3.79 -23.43 -0.75
N THR A 340 4.03 -24.54 -1.44
CA THR A 340 3.34 -24.96 -2.66
C THR A 340 3.09 -26.46 -2.66
N LEU A 341 2.20 -26.93 -3.52
CA LEU A 341 2.01 -28.36 -3.80
C LEU A 341 3.00 -28.90 -4.86
N ARG A 342 4.10 -28.20 -5.14
CA ARG A 342 5.12 -28.57 -6.12
C ARG A 342 6.37 -29.05 -5.43
N THR A 343 7.11 -29.92 -6.10
CA THR A 343 8.45 -30.35 -5.67
C THR A 343 9.53 -29.34 -6.08
N GLU A 344 10.66 -29.36 -5.38
CA GLU A 344 11.81 -28.54 -5.76
C GLU A 344 12.31 -28.89 -7.18
N ALA A 345 12.31 -30.18 -7.53
CA ALA A 345 12.73 -30.66 -8.85
C ALA A 345 11.83 -30.16 -9.99
N GLU A 346 10.51 -30.09 -9.76
CA GLU A 346 9.57 -29.53 -10.73
C GLU A 346 9.79 -28.02 -10.95
N MET A 347 10.10 -27.29 -9.87
CA MET A 347 10.24 -25.83 -9.91
C MET A 347 11.62 -25.33 -10.34
N GLU A 348 12.66 -26.17 -10.29
CA GLU A 348 14.03 -25.80 -10.62
C GLU A 348 14.17 -25.02 -11.94
N PRO A 349 13.60 -25.47 -13.08
CA PRO A 349 13.75 -24.77 -14.36
C PRO A 349 13.09 -23.38 -14.36
N TYR A 350 12.03 -23.18 -13.58
CA TYR A 350 11.25 -21.93 -13.54
C TYR A 350 11.84 -20.90 -12.58
N LEU A 351 12.63 -21.36 -11.61
CA LEU A 351 13.32 -20.50 -10.64
C LEU A 351 14.65 -19.96 -11.17
N ARG A 352 15.23 -20.60 -12.19
CA ARG A 352 16.44 -20.11 -12.88
C ARG A 352 16.26 -18.67 -13.35
N GLU A 353 17.40 -18.01 -13.51
CA GLU A 353 17.45 -16.66 -14.06
C GLU A 353 16.83 -16.64 -15.48
N PRO A 354 15.89 -15.73 -15.79
CA PRO A 354 15.29 -15.67 -17.11
C PRO A 354 16.33 -15.63 -18.24
N LEU A 355 16.08 -16.41 -19.29
CA LEU A 355 16.97 -16.60 -20.45
C LEU A 355 18.32 -17.30 -20.15
N SER A 356 18.58 -17.74 -18.92
CA SER A 356 19.73 -18.61 -18.63
C SER A 356 19.52 -20.04 -19.16
N GLU A 357 20.60 -20.80 -19.29
CA GLU A 357 20.53 -22.19 -19.77
C GLU A 357 19.58 -23.03 -18.89
N GLY A 358 18.64 -23.72 -19.53
CA GLY A 358 17.65 -24.56 -18.85
C GLY A 358 16.48 -23.80 -18.19
N TRP A 359 16.44 -22.47 -18.25
CA TRP A 359 15.29 -21.70 -17.77
C TRP A 359 14.03 -22.01 -18.59
N LYS A 360 12.89 -22.10 -17.90
CA LYS A 360 11.56 -22.19 -18.51
C LYS A 360 10.67 -21.03 -18.05
N PRO A 361 9.90 -20.40 -18.96
CA PRO A 361 8.93 -19.39 -18.58
C PRO A 361 7.78 -20.02 -17.80
N VAL A 362 7.19 -19.25 -16.88
CA VAL A 362 6.05 -19.68 -16.06
C VAL A 362 4.85 -20.14 -16.89
N TYR A 363 4.74 -19.65 -18.13
CA TYR A 363 3.69 -20.05 -19.07
C TYR A 363 3.83 -21.49 -19.60
N GLN A 364 4.96 -22.16 -19.34
CA GLN A 364 5.15 -23.59 -19.57
C GLN A 364 4.94 -24.44 -18.31
N LEU A 365 4.52 -23.83 -17.19
CA LEU A 365 4.31 -24.52 -15.93
C LEU A 365 3.06 -25.41 -16.02
N PRO A 366 3.16 -26.72 -15.70
CA PRO A 366 1.99 -27.57 -15.63
C PRO A 366 0.99 -27.05 -14.59
N GLN A 367 -0.28 -26.98 -14.99
CA GLN A 367 -1.37 -26.60 -14.12
C GLN A 367 -1.59 -27.66 -13.05
N ILE A 368 -1.89 -27.22 -11.83
CA ILE A 368 -2.28 -28.06 -10.70
C ILE A 368 -3.48 -27.44 -9.98
N GLY A 369 -4.42 -28.26 -9.53
CA GLY A 369 -5.60 -27.77 -8.80
C GLY A 369 -6.80 -27.39 -9.68
N GLN A 370 -7.68 -26.52 -9.15
CA GLN A 370 -8.96 -26.15 -9.77
C GLN A 370 -8.81 -24.96 -10.75
N HIS A 371 -9.65 -24.96 -11.78
CA HIS A 371 -9.77 -23.91 -12.81
C HIS A 371 -10.56 -22.69 -12.33
#